data_AF-A0A3B9BII5-F1
#
_entry.id   AF-A0A3B9BII5-F1
#
_cell.length_a   1.000
_cell.length_b   1.000
_cell.length_c   1.000
_cell.angle_alpha   90.00
_cell.angle_beta   90.00
_cell.angle_gamma   90.00
#
_symmetry.space_group_name_H-M   'P 1'
#
loop_
_entity.id
_entity.type
_entity.pdbx_description
1 polymer ?
#
loop_
_entity_poly.entity_id
_entity_poly.type
_entity_poly.pdbx_seq_one_letter_code
_entity_poly.pdbx_strand_id
1 'polypeptide(L)' 'MQQTAPKKVVLVTGAARRIGRAIATDLAAHGWHVGVHYGT' A
#
# COMPACT_ATOMS: atom_id res chain seq x y z
N MET A 1 -5.17 -18.85 21.76
CA MET A 1 -5.43 -17.82 20.74
C MET A 1 -4.08 -17.38 20.20
N GLN A 2 -3.70 -17.76 18.98
CA GLN A 2 -2.42 -17.33 18.41
C GLN A 2 -2.59 -15.92 17.85
N GLN A 3 -1.83 -14.97 18.37
CA GLN A 3 -1.89 -13.57 17.96
C GLN A 3 -0.96 -13.36 16.77
N THR A 4 -1.52 -13.32 15.56
CA THR A 4 -0.76 -12.96 14.35
C THR A 4 -0.28 -11.53 14.51
N ALA A 5 1.04 -11.31 14.37
CA ALA A 5 1.60 -9.95 14.40
C ALA A 5 0.86 -9.07 13.37
N PRO A 6 0.53 -7.81 13.72
CA PRO A 6 -0.19 -6.92 12.81
C PRO A 6 0.61 -6.74 11.52
N LYS A 7 -0.03 -7.05 10.39
CA LYS A 7 0.54 -6.80 9.06
C LYS A 7 0.70 -5.29 8.87
N LYS A 8 1.81 -4.86 8.26
CA LYS A 8 2.04 -3.44 7.94
C LYS A 8 1.04 -3.00 6.87
N VAL A 9 0.27 -1.95 7.13
CA VAL A 9 -0.81 -1.43 6.26
C VAL A 9 -0.57 0.05 5.94
N VAL A 10 -0.85 0.46 4.70
CA VAL A 10 -0.67 1.83 4.22
C VAL A 10 -1.75 2.21 3.20
N LEU A 11 -2.17 3.48 3.19
CA LEU A 11 -3.02 4.09 2.15
C LEU A 11 -2.18 5.04 1.29
N VAL A 12 -2.13 4.79 -0.02
CA VAL A 12 -1.44 5.66 -0.98
C VAL A 12 -2.46 6.39 -1.84
N THR A 13 -2.44 7.72 -1.80
CA THR A 13 -3.30 8.58 -2.64
C THR A 13 -2.58 8.96 -3.94
N GLY A 14 -3.34 9.35 -4.98
CA GLY A 14 -2.76 9.71 -6.28
C GLY A 14 -2.04 8.54 -6.97
N ALA A 15 -2.40 7.29 -6.62
CA ALA A 15 -1.64 6.10 -7.00
C ALA A 15 -1.90 5.60 -8.42
N ALA A 16 -2.68 6.32 -9.24
CA ALA A 16 -2.99 5.90 -10.61
C ALA A 16 -1.75 5.87 -11.52
N ARG A 17 -0.80 6.79 -11.35
CA ARG A 17 0.34 6.95 -12.27
C ARG A 17 1.55 7.61 -11.61
N ARG A 18 2.69 7.58 -12.32
CA ARG A 18 3.97 8.21 -11.93
C ARG A 18 4.40 7.75 -10.52
N ILE A 19 4.79 8.69 -9.67
CA ILE A 19 5.37 8.43 -8.34
C ILE A 19 4.39 7.72 -7.43
N GLY A 20 3.09 8.06 -7.45
CA GLY A 20 2.09 7.39 -6.60
C GLY A 20 2.00 5.89 -6.90
N ARG A 21 2.03 5.51 -8.18
CA ARG A 21 2.08 4.10 -8.58
C ARG A 21 3.38 3.44 -8.12
N ALA A 22 4.53 4.10 -8.33
CA ALA A 22 5.83 3.57 -7.94
C ALA A 22 5.91 3.28 -6.43
N ILE A 23 5.43 4.21 -5.59
CA ILE A 23 5.37 4.05 -4.13
C ILE A 23 4.47 2.88 -3.75
N ALA A 24 3.26 2.80 -4.31
CA ALA A 24 2.31 1.73 -3.99
C ALA A 24 2.87 0.34 -4.36
N THR A 25 3.51 0.21 -5.53
CA THR A 25 4.11 -1.06 -5.96
C THR A 25 5.33 -1.43 -5.12
N ASP A 26 6.16 -0.46 -4.74
CA ASP A 26 7.35 -0.70 -3.93
C ASP A 26 6.97 -1.17 -2.51
N LEU A 27 5.98 -0.53 -1.87
CA LEU A 27 5.48 -0.95 -0.57
C LEU A 27 4.88 -2.36 -0.61
N ALA A 28 4.11 -2.67 -1.65
CA ALA A 28 3.56 -4.02 -1.85
C ALA A 28 4.66 -5.07 -2.01
N ALA A 29 5.72 -4.76 -2.77
CA ALA A 29 6.88 -5.64 -2.93
C ALA A 29 7.61 -5.91 -1.60
N HIS A 30 7.58 -4.95 -0.67
CA HIS A 30 8.11 -5.10 0.69
C HIS A 30 7.11 -5.70 1.69
N GLY A 31 6.03 -6.30 1.22
CA GLY A 31 5.08 -7.06 2.03
C GLY A 31 4.04 -6.23 2.77
N TRP A 32 3.87 -4.96 2.40
CA TRP A 32 2.79 -4.14 2.94
C TRP A 32 1.45 -4.50 2.31
N HIS A 33 0.38 -4.37 3.10
CA HIS A 33 -0.98 -4.30 2.60
C HIS A 33 -1.25 -2.87 2.17
N VAL A 34 -1.43 -2.67 0.86
CA VAL A 34 -1.51 -1.33 0.27
C VAL A 34 -2.93 -1.07 -0.20
N GLY A 35 -3.61 -0.12 0.45
CA GLY A 35 -4.81 0.52 -0.08
C GLY A 35 -4.41 1.63 -1.05
N VAL A 36 -5.11 1.75 -2.17
CA VAL A 36 -4.86 2.78 -3.17
C VAL A 36 -6.10 3.62 -3.40
N HIS A 37 -5.94 4.93 -3.34
CA HIS A 37 -6.95 5.90 -3.72
C HIS A 37 -6.44 6.72 -4.92
N TYR A 38 -7.26 6.81 -5.96
CA TYR A 38 -6.96 7.56 -7.16
C TYR A 38 -8.26 7.97 -7.84
N GLY A 39 -8.20 9.06 -8.61
CA GLY A 39 -9.42 9.74 -9.04
C GLY A 39 -10.12 10.41 -7.86
N THR A 40 -11.16 11.16 -8.15
CA THR A 40 -12.10 11.70 -7.15
C THR A 40 -13.37 10.88 -7.21
#